data_AF-A0A519CWI1-F1
#
_entry.id   AF-A0A519CWI1-F1
#
_cell.length_a   1.000
_cell.length_b   1.000
_cell.length_c   1.000
_cell.angle_alpha   90.00
_cell.angle_beta   90.00
_cell.angle_gamma   90.00
#
_symmetry.space_group_name_H-M   'P 1'
#
loop_
_entity.id
_entity.type
_entity.pdbx_description
1 polymer ?
#
loop_
_entity_poly.entity_id
_entity_poly.type
_entity_poly.pdbx_seq_one_letter_code
_entity_poly.pdbx_strand_id
1 'polypeptide(L)'
;MTHIEKDLHGLTLEEAKAAIIQIIKFPQVNKITLIHGYNRGVVLRNYIWTQMASDLRAMGLTKQIRFFADDVKGRTTFLVIRADKSQSRTASIGDLIDVDAFLCQIDIEEELAESIEDSANPP
;
A
#
# COMPACT_ATOMS: atom_id res chain seq x y z
N MET A 1 13.79 13.13 8.10
CA MET A 1 12.59 12.26 8.11
C MET A 1 11.59 12.90 9.06
N THR A 2 10.42 13.32 8.58
CA THR A 2 9.42 13.98 9.46
C THR A 2 8.49 12.93 10.03
N HIS A 3 8.43 12.87 11.36
CA HIS A 3 7.52 12.03 12.13
C HIS A 3 6.44 12.91 12.75
N ILE A 4 5.17 12.53 12.58
CA ILE A 4 4.03 13.20 13.21
C ILE A 4 3.29 12.22 14.10
N GLU A 5 2.91 12.68 15.29
CA GLU A 5 1.97 12.00 16.16
C GLU A 5 0.61 12.69 16.09
N LYS A 6 -0.47 11.92 16.00
CA LYS A 6 -1.83 12.43 15.97
C LYS A 6 -2.71 11.70 16.96
N ASP A 7 -3.30 12.47 17.86
CA ASP A 7 -4.37 11.99 18.72
C ASP A 7 -5.69 11.92 17.96
N LEU A 8 -6.31 10.74 18.03
CA LEU A 8 -7.62 10.41 17.46
C LEU A 8 -8.61 9.98 18.55
N HIS A 9 -8.21 10.00 19.82
CA HIS A 9 -9.08 9.60 20.92
C HIS A 9 -10.32 10.49 21.00
N GLY A 10 -11.48 9.86 21.17
CA GLY A 10 -12.77 10.56 21.27
C GLY A 10 -13.34 11.04 19.93
N LEU A 11 -12.60 10.89 18.82
CA LEU A 11 -13.12 11.16 17.49
C LEU A 11 -14.04 10.02 17.02
N THR A 12 -15.05 10.38 16.25
CA THR A 12 -15.78 9.42 15.43
C THR A 12 -14.87 8.85 14.33
N LEU A 13 -15.28 7.73 13.74
CA LEU A 13 -14.52 7.11 12.66
C LEU A 13 -14.31 8.06 11.46
N GLU A 14 -15.34 8.81 11.08
CA GLU A 14 -15.27 9.73 9.94
C GLU A 14 -14.36 10.93 10.22
N GLU A 15 -14.41 11.50 11.43
CA GLU A 15 -13.48 12.56 11.84
C GLU A 15 -12.03 12.06 11.87
N ALA A 16 -11.81 10.84 12.37
CA ALA A 16 -10.49 10.23 12.40
C ALA A 16 -9.94 9.99 10.97
N LYS A 17 -10.77 9.50 10.04
CA LYS A 17 -10.40 9.37 8.62
C LYS A 17 -9.99 10.71 8.03
N ALA A 18 -10.80 11.76 8.22
CA ALA A 18 -10.49 13.09 7.72
C ALA A 18 -9.15 13.61 8.27
N ALA A 19 -8.91 13.43 9.58
CA ALA A 19 -7.66 13.83 10.22
C ALA A 19 -6.44 13.06 9.68
N ILE A 20 -6.56 11.74 9.48
CA ILE A 20 -5.50 10.91 8.90
C ILE A 20 -5.17 11.36 7.48
N ILE A 21 -6.18 11.59 6.65
CA ILE A 21 -6.02 12.04 5.26
C ILE A 21 -5.31 13.40 5.22
N GLN A 22 -5.70 14.34 6.07
CA GLN A 22 -5.04 15.66 6.14
C GLN A 22 -3.55 15.53 6.43
N ILE A 23 -3.16 14.64 7.34
CA ILE A 23 -1.74 14.44 7.69
C ILE A 23 -0.96 13.80 6.54
N ILE A 24 -1.54 12.78 5.89
CA ILE A 24 -0.89 12.05 4.81
C ILE A 24 -0.68 12.94 3.57
N LYS A 25 -1.55 13.94 3.35
CA LYS A 25 -1.40 14.92 2.27
C LYS A 25 -0.12 15.76 2.38
N PHE A 26 0.48 15.90 3.56
CA PHE A 26 1.77 16.58 3.69
C PHE A 26 2.92 15.70 3.17
N PRO A 27 3.57 16.06 2.05
CA PRO A 27 4.55 15.20 1.37
C PRO A 27 5.80 14.92 2.22
N GLN A 28 6.14 15.83 3.15
CA GLN A 28 7.28 15.69 4.04
C GLN A 28 7.10 14.65 5.15
N VAL A 29 5.87 14.18 5.39
CA VAL A 29 5.52 13.29 6.51
C VAL A 29 5.64 11.84 6.09
N ASN A 30 6.69 11.17 6.55
CA ASN A 30 6.96 9.78 6.15
C ASN A 30 6.57 8.79 7.24
N LYS A 31 6.67 9.17 8.52
CA LYS A 31 6.31 8.34 9.67
C LYS A 31 5.14 8.98 10.42
N ILE A 32 4.14 8.18 10.76
CA ILE A 32 2.94 8.65 11.46
C ILE A 32 2.67 7.72 12.63
N THR A 33 2.40 8.28 13.80
CA THR A 33 1.88 7.55 14.96
C THR A 33 0.46 8.04 15.24
N LEU A 34 -0.50 7.13 15.21
CA LEU A 34 -1.89 7.41 15.54
C LEU A 34 -2.19 6.91 16.95
N ILE A 35 -2.71 7.79 17.80
CA ILE A 35 -3.17 7.45 19.15
C ILE A 35 -4.68 7.28 19.07
N HIS A 36 -5.14 6.03 19.00
CA HIS A 36 -6.55 5.68 18.86
C HIS A 36 -7.22 5.28 20.19
N GLY A 37 -6.41 5.10 21.25
CA GLY A 37 -6.88 4.69 22.57
C GLY A 37 -7.05 3.18 22.70
N TYR A 38 -7.01 2.66 23.93
CA TYR A 38 -6.99 1.22 24.17
C TYR A 38 -8.38 0.57 24.19
N ASN A 39 -9.28 1.03 25.08
CA ASN A 39 -10.56 0.35 25.33
C ASN A 39 -11.69 0.80 24.38
N ARG A 40 -11.95 2.10 24.29
CA ARG A 40 -13.00 2.65 23.40
C ARG A 40 -12.54 2.80 21.95
N GLY A 41 -11.23 2.66 21.70
CA GLY A 41 -10.59 2.81 20.41
C GLY A 41 -10.72 1.62 19.47
N VAL A 42 -11.44 0.55 19.83
CA VAL A 42 -11.49 -0.70 19.04
C VAL A 42 -11.92 -0.46 17.59
N VAL A 43 -12.90 0.43 17.36
CA VAL A 43 -13.36 0.77 16.00
C VAL A 43 -12.24 1.41 15.18
N LEU A 44 -11.53 2.39 15.76
CA LEU A 44 -10.41 3.06 15.11
C LEU A 44 -9.23 2.11 14.90
N ARG A 45 -8.91 1.28 15.89
CA ARG A 45 -7.89 0.24 15.80
C ARG A 45 -8.19 -0.71 14.64
N ASN A 46 -9.41 -1.24 14.58
CA ASN A 46 -9.82 -2.15 13.52
C ASN A 46 -9.68 -1.48 12.16
N TYR A 47 -10.20 -0.26 12.01
CA TYR A 47 -10.04 0.53 10.79
C TYR A 47 -8.56 0.67 10.37
N ILE A 48 -7.69 1.11 11.27
CA ILE A 48 -6.27 1.35 10.99
C ILE A 48 -5.58 0.07 10.48
N TRP A 49 -5.87 -1.08 11.10
CA TRP A 49 -5.19 -2.33 10.79
C TRP A 49 -5.79 -3.09 9.60
N THR A 50 -7.09 -2.97 9.35
CA THR A 50 -7.77 -3.80 8.33
C THR A 50 -8.15 -3.05 7.06
N GLN A 51 -8.45 -1.75 7.13
CA GLN A 51 -9.10 -1.03 6.03
C GLN A 51 -8.35 0.23 5.59
N MET A 52 -7.66 0.92 6.50
CA MET A 52 -7.03 2.21 6.21
C MET A 52 -6.05 2.13 5.01
N ALA A 53 -5.27 1.06 4.90
CA ALA A 53 -4.31 0.92 3.81
C ALA A 53 -4.98 0.76 2.44
N SER A 54 -6.09 0.02 2.35
CA SER A 54 -6.85 -0.12 1.10
C SER A 54 -7.52 1.19 0.71
N ASP A 55 -8.13 1.89 1.66
CA ASP A 55 -8.80 3.17 1.42
C ASP A 55 -7.81 4.22 0.89
N LEU A 56 -6.65 4.37 1.56
CA LEU A 56 -5.64 5.35 1.18
C LEU A 56 -5.00 5.02 -0.17
N ARG A 57 -4.92 3.75 -0.55
CA ARG A 57 -4.48 3.32 -1.88
C ARG A 57 -5.53 3.62 -2.95
N ALA A 58 -6.80 3.33 -2.67
CA ALA A 58 -7.91 3.64 -3.58
C ALA A 58 -8.04 5.16 -3.85
N MET A 59 -7.68 6.00 -2.88
CA MET A 59 -7.61 7.46 -3.04
C MET A 59 -6.34 7.95 -3.78
N GLY A 60 -5.41 7.06 -4.14
CA GLY A 60 -4.14 7.44 -4.77
C GLY A 60 -3.17 8.19 -3.85
N LEU A 61 -3.39 8.19 -2.53
CA LEU A 61 -2.54 8.89 -1.56
C LEU A 61 -1.27 8.11 -1.23
N THR A 62 -1.36 6.78 -1.27
CA THR A 62 -0.27 5.88 -0.87
C THR A 62 -0.14 4.71 -1.83
N LYS A 63 1.09 4.28 -2.07
CA LYS A 63 1.40 3.01 -2.76
C LYS A 63 1.34 1.86 -1.74
N GLN A 64 1.99 2.07 -0.59
CA GLN A 64 2.12 1.07 0.46
C GLN A 64 2.17 1.74 1.84
N ILE A 65 1.69 1.03 2.85
CA ILE A 65 1.88 1.37 4.26
C ILE A 65 2.66 0.22 4.91
N ARG A 66 3.67 0.57 5.72
CA ARG A 66 4.42 -0.40 6.52
C ARG A 66 4.14 -0.12 7.99
N PHE A 67 3.42 -1.03 8.64
CA PHE A 67 3.18 -0.96 10.08
C PHE A 67 4.42 -1.40 10.85
N PHE A 68 4.67 -0.74 11.97
CA PHE A 68 5.68 -1.18 12.94
C PHE A 68 4.97 -1.87 14.09
N ALA A 69 5.58 -2.94 14.61
CA ALA A 69 5.20 -3.47 15.90
C ALA A 69 5.49 -2.39 16.96
N ASP A 70 4.50 -2.09 17.78
CA ASP A 70 4.60 -1.15 18.89
C ASP A 70 3.98 -1.83 20.11
N ASP A 71 4.73 -1.89 21.21
CA ASP A 71 4.28 -2.49 22.46
C ASP A 71 3.29 -1.58 23.20
N VAL A 72 3.16 -0.33 22.77
CA VAL A 72 2.29 0.65 23.41
C VAL A 72 0.85 0.48 22.92
N LYS A 73 0.02 -0.06 23.83
CA LYS A 73 -1.42 -0.19 23.67
C LYS A 73 -2.10 1.13 23.27
N GLY A 74 -3.02 1.06 22.31
CA GLY A 74 -3.78 2.23 21.84
C GLY A 74 -3.02 3.16 20.91
N ARG A 75 -1.81 2.76 20.46
CA ARG A 75 -1.01 3.46 19.45
C ARG A 75 -0.78 2.54 18.26
N THR A 76 -0.67 3.14 17.09
CA THR A 76 -0.21 2.44 15.88
C THR A 76 0.74 3.35 15.13
N THR A 77 1.96 2.88 14.89
CA THR A 77 2.97 3.60 14.12
C THR A 77 3.17 2.95 12.76
N PHE A 78 3.25 3.76 11.71
CA PHE A 78 3.50 3.27 10.35
C PHE A 78 4.30 4.25 9.51
N LEU A 79 4.89 3.73 8.44
CA LEU A 79 5.55 4.49 7.39
C LEU A 79 4.65 4.53 6.16
N VAL A 80 4.50 5.73 5.59
CA VAL A 80 3.74 5.97 4.36
C VAL A 80 4.69 6.01 3.17
N ILE A 81 4.52 5.05 2.26
CA ILE A 81 5.19 5.04 0.96
C ILE A 81 4.19 5.61 -0.05
N ARG A 82 4.48 6.81 -0.56
CA ARG A 82 3.57 7.53 -1.47
C ARG A 82 3.61 6.92 -2.86
N ALA A 83 2.52 7.07 -3.60
CA ALA A 83 2.54 6.83 -5.03
C ALA A 83 3.46 7.88 -5.66
N ASP A 84 4.43 7.44 -6.47
CA ASP A 84 5.31 8.34 -7.19
C ASP A 84 4.48 9.24 -8.12
N LYS A 85 4.51 10.56 -7.88
CA LYS A 85 3.94 11.52 -8.84
C LYS A 85 4.76 11.63 -10.12
N SER A 86 5.95 11.03 -10.18
CA SER A 86 6.89 11.10 -11.30
C SER A 86 6.52 10.23 -12.50
N GLN A 87 5.41 9.49 -12.46
CA GLN A 87 4.82 8.90 -13.66
C GLN A 87 3.30 9.07 -13.67
N SER A 88 2.85 10.33 -13.74
CA SER A 88 1.67 10.64 -14.56
C SER A 88 2.06 10.49 -16.04
N ARG A 89 2.44 9.26 -16.44
CA ARG A 89 2.04 8.79 -17.76
C ARG A 89 0.58 8.39 -17.53
N THR A 90 -0.29 9.06 -18.26
CA THR A 90 -1.73 8.83 -18.29
C THR A 90 -2.05 7.34 -18.37
N ALA A 91 -2.22 6.67 -17.23
CA ALA A 91 -2.94 5.40 -17.17
C ALA A 91 -4.41 5.76 -17.40
N SER A 92 -4.76 5.78 -18.68
CA SER A 92 -6.13 5.82 -19.14
C SER A 92 -6.83 4.57 -18.63
N ILE A 93 -8.12 4.66 -18.33
CA ILE A 93 -9.01 3.52 -18.01
C ILE A 93 -9.03 2.44 -19.14
N GLY A 94 -8.28 2.64 -20.23
CA GLY A 94 -8.04 1.69 -21.31
C GLY A 94 -6.79 0.82 -21.21
N ASP A 95 -5.96 0.89 -20.15
CA ASP A 95 -4.87 -0.06 -19.94
C ASP A 95 -5.41 -1.40 -19.38
N LEU A 96 -6.36 -2.00 -20.11
CA LEU A 96 -6.69 -3.40 -19.97
C LEU A 96 -5.46 -4.17 -20.42
N ILE A 97 -4.80 -4.83 -19.48
CA ILE A 97 -3.78 -5.83 -19.79
C ILE A 97 -4.48 -6.88 -20.65
N ASP A 98 -4.06 -7.00 -21.90
CA ASP A 98 -4.47 -8.08 -22.78
C ASP A 98 -3.88 -9.38 -22.19
N VAL A 99 -4.71 -10.08 -21.42
CA VAL A 99 -4.33 -11.30 -20.71
C VAL A 99 -3.90 -12.37 -21.71
N ASP A 100 -4.50 -12.40 -22.91
CA ASP A 100 -4.16 -13.37 -23.95
C ASP A 100 -2.76 -13.07 -24.52
N ALA A 101 -2.41 -11.80 -24.73
CA ALA A 101 -1.07 -11.41 -25.16
C ALA A 101 0.01 -11.72 -24.10
N PHE A 102 -0.32 -11.64 -22.81
CA PHE A 102 0.59 -12.01 -21.73
C PHE A 102 0.78 -13.52 -21.61
N LEU A 103 -0.31 -14.30 -21.75
CA LEU A 103 -0.23 -15.77 -21.71
C LEU A 103 0.55 -16.33 -22.91
N CYS A 104 0.40 -15.75 -24.11
CA CYS A 104 1.22 -16.13 -25.27
C CYS A 104 2.73 -15.93 -25.05
N GLN A 105 3.17 -14.96 -24.24
CA GLN A 105 4.60 -14.78 -23.96
C GLN A 105 5.14 -15.87 -23.02
N ILE A 106 4.30 -16.41 -22.14
CA ILE A 106 4.68 -17.49 -21.23
C ILE A 106 4.79 -18.81 -21.99
N ASP A 107 3.88 -19.09 -22.93
CA ASP A 107 3.95 -20.30 -23.77
C ASP A 107 5.21 -20.33 -24.66
N ILE A 108 5.73 -19.17 -25.08
CA ILE A 108 6.96 -19.09 -25.90
C ILE A 108 8.21 -19.42 -25.08
N GLU A 109 8.22 -19.11 -23.77
CA GLU A 109 9.38 -19.42 -22.91
C GLU A 109 9.49 -20.92 -22.58
N GLU A 110 8.39 -21.67 -22.57
CA GLU A 110 8.42 -23.14 -22.40
C GLU A 110 8.95 -23.88 -23.66
N GLU A 111 8.53 -23.50 -24.88
CA GLU A 111 9.06 -24.12 -26.12
C GLU A 111 10.56 -23.85 -26.34
N LEU A 112 11.05 -22.67 -25.92
CA LEU A 112 12.48 -22.32 -26.01
C LEU A 112 13.33 -23.08 -24.98
N ALA A 113 12.77 -23.44 -23.82
CA ALA A 113 13.47 -24.24 -22.82
C ALA A 113 13.65 -25.69 -23.28
N GLU A 114 12.62 -26.29 -23.89
CA GLU A 114 12.71 -27.67 -24.40
C GLU A 114 13.63 -27.80 -25.62
N SER A 115 13.81 -26.74 -26.41
CA SER A 115 14.69 -26.75 -27.59
C SER A 115 16.19 -26.66 -27.25
N ILE A 116 16.56 -26.26 -26.03
CA ILE A 116 17.96 -26.10 -25.61
C ILE A 116 18.54 -27.41 -25.02
N GLU A 117 17.70 -28.28 -24.45
CA GLU A 117 18.17 -29.52 -23.81
C GLU A 117 18.64 -30.59 -24.82
N ASP A 118 18.16 -30.56 -26.07
CA ASP A 118 18.53 -31.55 -27.09
C ASP A 118 19.86 -31.26 -27.82
N SER A 119 20.49 -30.10 -27.55
CA SER A 119 21.80 -29.72 -28.12
C SER A 119 23.00 -30.08 -27.23
N ALA A 120 22.77 -30.60 -26.02
CA ALA A 120 23.85 -30.80 -25.03
C ALA A 120 24.53 -32.18 -25.07
N ASN A 121 24.13 -33.09 -25.96
CA ASN A 121 24.76 -34.40 -26.13
C ASN A 121 25.30 -34.60 -27.56
N PRO A 122 26.58 -34.30 -27.83
CA PRO A 122 27.24 -34.80 -29.03
C PRO A 122 27.59 -36.30 -28.86
N PRO A 123 27.71 -37.05 -29.98
CA PRO A 123 27.90 -38.51 -30.01
C PRO A 123 29.21 -39.01 -29.39
#